data_AF-A0AAE1YQM8-F1
#
_entry.id   AF-A0AAE1YQM8-F1
#
_cell.length_a   1.000
_cell.length_b   1.000
_cell.length_c   1.000
_cell.angle_alpha   90.00
_cell.angle_beta   90.00
_cell.angle_gamma   90.00
#
_symmetry.space_group_name_H-M   'P 1'
#
loop_
_entity.id
_entity.type
_entity.pdbx_description
1 polymer ?
#
loop_
_entity_poly.entity_id
_entity_poly.type
_entity_poly.pdbx_seq_one_letter_code
_entity_poly.pdbx_strand_id
1 'polypeptide(L)'
;MVGGPYYTILLGRRDNIESRATNVEGHIAKPDMTLTHIIDLFVAKGFNVHEMVSLTGAHTIGFSHCSEFVNRIFNFSKKQDHDPTMNPDYAQGLKKLCKNYKTRIPES
;
A
#
# COMPACT_ATOMS: atom_id res chain seq x y z
N MET A 1 -11.94 -1.87 19.60
CA MET A 1 -11.76 -3.02 18.68
C MET A 1 -12.62 -2.80 17.44
N VAL A 2 -12.24 -3.39 16.31
CA VAL A 2 -12.82 -3.14 14.96
C VAL A 2 -13.69 -4.29 14.44
N GLY A 3 -14.06 -5.26 15.29
CA GLY A 3 -15.00 -6.34 14.95
C GLY A 3 -14.41 -7.56 14.24
N GLY A 4 -13.07 -7.67 14.16
CA GLY A 4 -12.40 -8.82 13.54
C GLY A 4 -12.40 -10.10 14.40
N PRO A 5 -11.87 -11.21 13.86
CA PRO A 5 -11.80 -12.49 14.56
C PRO A 5 -10.86 -12.44 15.77
N TYR A 6 -11.12 -13.32 16.73
CA TYR A 6 -10.27 -13.53 17.90
C TYR A 6 -9.35 -14.73 17.68
N TYR A 7 -8.11 -14.60 18.13
CA TYR A 7 -7.12 -15.68 18.12
C TYR A 7 -6.13 -15.49 19.27
N THR A 8 -5.64 -16.59 19.82
CA THR A 8 -4.65 -16.57 20.90
C THR A 8 -3.28 -16.22 20.34
N ILE A 9 -2.60 -15.27 20.99
CA ILE A 9 -1.26 -14.83 20.58
C ILE A 9 -0.19 -15.61 21.36
N LEU A 10 0.80 -16.13 20.65
CA LEU A 10 2.02 -16.64 21.27
C LEU A 10 2.84 -15.47 21.82
N LEU A 11 3.20 -15.55 23.10
CA LEU A 11 3.97 -14.54 23.82
C LEU A 11 5.46 -14.93 23.92
N GLY A 12 6.32 -14.00 24.36
CA GLY A 12 7.74 -14.26 24.59
C GLY A 12 8.72 -13.66 23.56
N ARG A 13 8.25 -12.78 22.66
CA ARG A 13 9.16 -11.99 21.79
C ARG A 13 10.05 -11.08 22.64
N ARG A 14 11.28 -10.86 22.21
CA ARG A 14 12.27 -9.97 22.84
C ARG A 14 12.58 -8.77 21.95
N ASP A 15 12.93 -7.65 22.55
CA ASP A 15 13.27 -6.43 21.83
C ASP A 15 14.69 -6.49 21.27
N ASN A 16 14.88 -5.92 20.08
CA ASN A 16 16.21 -5.72 19.49
C ASN A 16 16.80 -4.37 19.95
N ILE A 17 18.12 -4.23 19.93
CA ILE A 17 18.84 -3.01 20.32
C ILE A 17 19.29 -2.15 19.12
N GLU A 18 19.03 -2.61 17.89
CA GLU A 18 19.42 -1.93 16.66
C GLU A 18 18.20 -1.65 15.76
N SER A 19 18.15 -0.43 15.21
CA SER A 19 17.16 -0.01 14.20
C SER A 19 17.86 0.83 13.13
N ARG A 20 17.73 0.42 11.86
CA ARG A 20 18.38 1.06 10.72
C ARG A 20 17.39 1.28 9.59
N ALA A 21 17.26 2.53 9.13
CA ALA A 21 16.41 2.88 7.98
C ALA A 21 16.82 2.12 6.70
N THR A 22 18.10 1.80 6.55
CA THR A 22 18.62 1.01 5.42
C THR A 22 18.03 -0.40 5.33
N ASN A 23 17.47 -0.93 6.42
CA ASN A 23 16.88 -2.28 6.45
C ASN A 23 15.42 -2.29 5.94
N VAL A 24 14.84 -1.11 5.68
CA VAL A 24 13.44 -0.97 5.24
C VAL A 24 13.32 -1.15 3.73
N GLU A 25 14.18 -0.49 2.98
CA GLU A 25 14.15 -0.53 1.52
C GLU A 25 14.36 -1.98 1.02
N GLY A 26 13.57 -2.40 0.03
CA GLY A 26 13.58 -3.77 -0.48
C GLY A 26 12.99 -4.84 0.44
N HIS A 27 12.46 -4.47 1.63
CA HIS A 27 11.85 -5.42 2.56
C HIS A 27 10.39 -5.09 2.91
N ILE A 28 9.87 -3.96 2.42
CA ILE A 28 8.48 -3.54 2.57
C ILE A 28 7.86 -3.38 1.19
N ALA A 29 6.67 -3.98 1.00
CA ALA A 29 5.90 -3.83 -0.22
C ALA A 29 5.39 -2.38 -0.36
N LYS A 30 5.64 -1.78 -1.52
CA LYS A 30 5.15 -0.44 -1.89
C LYS A 30 3.90 -0.55 -2.77
N PRO A 31 2.99 0.44 -2.74
CA PRO A 31 1.71 0.39 -3.46
C PRO A 31 1.84 0.41 -4.99
N ASP A 32 2.98 0.84 -5.51
CA ASP A 32 3.29 0.93 -6.94
C ASP A 32 4.09 -0.28 -7.48
N MET A 33 4.38 -1.27 -6.64
CA MET A 33 5.05 -2.50 -7.05
C MET A 33 4.13 -3.40 -7.87
N THR A 34 4.74 -4.19 -8.77
CA THR A 34 4.03 -5.25 -9.48
C THR A 34 3.63 -6.37 -8.52
N LEU A 35 2.56 -7.12 -8.86
CA LEU A 35 2.11 -8.25 -8.05
C LEU A 35 3.22 -9.28 -7.83
N THR A 36 4.03 -9.57 -8.86
CA THR A 36 5.16 -10.50 -8.76
C THR A 36 6.16 -10.08 -7.69
N HIS A 37 6.56 -8.79 -7.66
CA HIS A 37 7.48 -8.30 -6.64
C HIS A 37 6.87 -8.36 -5.22
N ILE A 38 5.57 -8.09 -5.08
CA ILE A 38 4.88 -8.22 -3.79
C ILE A 38 4.89 -9.68 -3.34
N ILE A 39 4.61 -10.63 -4.23
CA ILE A 39 4.67 -12.07 -3.93
C ILE A 39 6.09 -12.46 -3.48
N ASP A 40 7.13 -12.02 -4.20
CA ASP A 40 8.53 -12.34 -3.86
C ASP A 40 8.91 -11.84 -2.46
N LEU A 41 8.46 -10.64 -2.07
CA LEU A 41 8.70 -10.09 -0.73
C LEU A 41 8.03 -10.92 0.37
N PHE A 42 6.79 -11.38 0.16
CA PHE A 42 6.08 -12.20 1.14
C PHE A 42 6.67 -13.62 1.23
N VAL A 43 7.05 -14.21 0.10
CA VAL A 43 7.73 -15.52 0.05
C VAL A 43 9.07 -15.45 0.78
N ALA A 44 9.83 -14.36 0.64
CA ALA A 44 11.07 -14.13 1.38
C ALA A 44 10.86 -14.04 2.91
N LYS A 45 9.62 -13.82 3.39
CA LYS A 45 9.23 -13.86 4.80
C LYS A 45 8.56 -15.17 5.23
N GLY A 46 8.50 -16.16 4.33
CA GLY A 46 7.94 -17.48 4.60
C GLY A 46 6.43 -17.59 4.41
N PHE A 47 5.79 -16.60 3.78
CA PHE A 47 4.36 -16.66 3.46
C PHE A 47 4.14 -17.22 2.05
N ASN A 48 3.08 -18.01 1.90
CA ASN A 48 2.57 -18.38 0.58
C ASN A 48 1.59 -17.30 0.03
N VAL A 49 1.19 -17.44 -1.23
CA VAL A 49 0.29 -16.47 -1.90
C VAL A 49 -1.08 -16.36 -1.21
N HIS A 50 -1.62 -17.47 -0.69
CA HIS A 50 -2.91 -17.45 0.00
C HIS A 50 -2.83 -16.67 1.32
N GLU A 51 -1.75 -16.83 2.07
CA GLU A 51 -1.48 -16.07 3.29
C GLU A 51 -1.26 -14.58 3.00
N MET A 52 -0.51 -14.26 1.93
CA MET A 52 -0.36 -12.88 1.46
C MET A 52 -1.73 -12.23 1.17
N VAL A 53 -2.60 -12.90 0.40
CA VAL A 53 -3.96 -12.40 0.11
C VAL A 53 -4.80 -12.27 1.38
N SER A 54 -4.64 -13.18 2.34
CA SER A 54 -5.33 -13.07 3.63
C SER A 54 -4.89 -11.83 4.41
N LEU A 55 -3.59 -11.51 4.39
CA LEU A 55 -3.02 -10.34 5.07
C LEU A 55 -3.37 -9.01 4.38
N THR A 56 -3.51 -8.97 3.05
CA THR A 56 -3.95 -7.75 2.35
C THR A 56 -5.39 -7.35 2.70
N GLY A 57 -6.19 -8.28 3.25
CA GLY A 57 -7.49 -7.99 3.86
C GLY A 57 -7.42 -6.94 4.99
N ALA A 58 -6.25 -6.70 5.58
CA ALA A 58 -6.04 -5.63 6.56
C ALA A 58 -6.36 -4.22 6.01
N HIS A 59 -6.35 -4.04 4.68
CA HIS A 59 -6.78 -2.79 4.03
C HIS A 59 -8.30 -2.51 4.14
N THR A 60 -9.08 -3.39 4.79
CA THR A 60 -10.50 -3.15 5.07
C THR A 60 -10.77 -2.00 6.04
N ILE A 61 -9.77 -1.53 6.77
CA ILE A 61 -9.85 -0.41 7.72
C ILE A 61 -8.62 0.50 7.58
N GLY A 62 -8.71 1.70 8.15
CA GLY A 62 -7.63 2.68 8.12
C GLY A 62 -7.77 3.68 6.97
N PHE A 63 -6.67 4.35 6.65
CA PHE A 63 -6.60 5.36 5.59
C PHE A 63 -5.23 5.32 4.92
N SER A 64 -5.14 5.88 3.71
CA SER A 64 -3.88 6.05 2.98
C SER A 64 -3.65 7.52 2.68
N HIS A 65 -2.39 7.94 2.68
CA HIS A 65 -2.01 9.25 2.17
C HIS A 65 -2.16 9.31 0.65
N CYS A 66 -2.45 10.49 0.11
CA CYS A 66 -2.56 10.69 -1.34
C CYS A 66 -1.27 10.31 -2.07
N SER A 67 -0.08 10.50 -1.46
CA SER A 67 1.22 10.14 -2.04
C SER A 67 1.29 8.70 -2.54
N GLU A 68 0.57 7.79 -1.88
CA GLU A 68 0.65 6.36 -2.14
C GLU A 68 -0.10 5.92 -3.41
N PHE A 69 -1.03 6.73 -3.93
CA PHE A 69 -1.88 6.36 -5.06
C PHE A 69 -2.15 7.47 -6.07
N VAL A 70 -1.60 8.68 -5.86
CA VAL A 70 -1.85 9.85 -6.70
C VAL A 70 -1.51 9.62 -8.18
N ASN A 71 -0.48 8.82 -8.45
CA ASN A 71 -0.05 8.42 -9.80
C ASN A 71 -1.13 7.64 -10.56
N ARG A 72 -2.03 6.95 -9.86
CA ARG A 72 -3.15 6.22 -10.46
C ARG A 72 -4.34 7.12 -10.75
N ILE A 73 -4.46 8.26 -10.08
CA ILE A 73 -5.60 9.17 -10.25
C ILE A 73 -5.25 10.44 -11.00
N PHE A 74 -3.99 10.80 -11.23
CA PHE A 74 -3.63 11.94 -12.07
C PHE A 74 -2.52 11.58 -13.05
N ASN A 75 -2.67 12.00 -14.31
CA ASN A 75 -1.66 11.82 -15.37
C ASN A 75 -1.12 10.38 -15.46
N PHE A 76 -1.97 9.37 -15.28
CA PHE A 76 -1.56 7.97 -15.26
C PHE A 76 -0.72 7.57 -16.49
N SER A 77 -1.07 8.10 -17.67
CA SER A 77 -0.22 8.03 -18.85
C SER A 77 -0.43 9.24 -19.76
N LYS A 78 0.37 9.33 -20.85
CA LYS A 78 0.19 10.37 -21.89
C LYS A 78 -1.22 10.39 -22.50
N LYS A 79 -1.96 9.29 -22.43
CA LYS A 79 -3.29 9.14 -23.05
C LYS A 79 -4.43 9.06 -22.03
N GLN A 80 -4.13 8.81 -20.76
CA GLN A 80 -5.12 8.51 -19.74
C GLN A 80 -4.84 9.34 -18.48
N ASP A 81 -5.84 10.09 -18.06
CA ASP A 81 -5.76 10.96 -16.88
C ASP A 81 -5.81 10.17 -15.56
N HIS A 82 -6.41 8.98 -15.56
CA HIS A 82 -6.42 8.04 -14.44
C HIS A 82 -6.23 6.61 -14.93
N ASP A 83 -5.90 5.71 -14.02
CA ASP A 83 -5.73 4.29 -14.27
C ASP A 83 -7.05 3.67 -14.75
N PRO A 84 -7.09 3.06 -15.96
CA PRO A 84 -8.30 2.52 -16.56
C PRO A 84 -8.84 1.28 -15.82
N THR A 85 -8.07 0.70 -14.90
CA THR A 85 -8.53 -0.40 -14.04
C THR A 85 -9.32 0.09 -12.82
N MET A 86 -9.32 1.39 -12.54
CA MET A 86 -10.11 1.98 -11.45
C MET A 86 -11.53 2.30 -11.91
N ASN A 87 -12.49 2.22 -10.98
CA ASN A 87 -13.82 2.76 -11.22
C ASN A 87 -13.71 4.29 -11.43
N PRO A 88 -14.30 4.85 -12.51
CA PRO A 88 -14.12 6.25 -12.87
C PRO A 88 -14.73 7.23 -11.84
N ASP A 89 -15.89 6.90 -11.26
CA ASP A 89 -16.55 7.73 -10.24
C ASP A 89 -15.71 7.76 -8.95
N TYR A 90 -15.14 6.61 -8.58
CA TYR A 90 -14.23 6.52 -7.44
C TYR A 90 -12.95 7.33 -7.68
N ALA A 91 -12.35 7.22 -8.86
CA ALA A 91 -11.18 8.02 -9.24
C ALA A 91 -11.49 9.53 -9.19
N GLN A 92 -12.67 9.96 -9.66
CA GLN A 92 -13.10 11.36 -9.57
C GLN A 92 -13.27 11.82 -8.11
N GLY A 93 -13.86 10.99 -7.25
CA GLY A 93 -13.96 11.24 -5.82
C GLY A 93 -12.59 11.45 -5.17
N LEU A 94 -11.65 10.54 -5.44
CA LEU A 94 -10.28 10.62 -4.94
C LEU A 94 -9.53 11.86 -5.45
N LYS A 95 -9.69 12.24 -6.73
CA LYS A 95 -9.12 13.49 -7.28
C LYS A 95 -9.57 14.71 -6.49
N LYS A 96 -10.86 14.79 -6.15
CA LYS A 96 -11.41 15.91 -5.37
C LYS A 96 -10.80 15.97 -3.97
N LEU A 97 -10.63 14.82 -3.32
CA LEU A 97 -10.00 14.72 -1.99
C LEU A 97 -8.50 15.08 -2.03
N CYS A 98 -7.78 14.62 -3.07
CA CYS A 98 -6.33 14.80 -3.20
C CYS A 98 -5.92 16.04 -4.01
N LYS A 99 -6.84 16.96 -4.34
CA LYS A 99 -6.59 18.13 -5.20
C LYS A 99 -5.39 18.99 -4.74
N ASN A 100 -5.18 19.11 -3.43
CA ASN A 100 -4.14 19.94 -2.83
C ASN A 100 -2.77 19.25 -2.74
N TYR A 101 -2.70 17.94 -3.05
CA TYR A 101 -1.42 17.24 -3.09
C TYR A 101 -0.58 17.70 -4.29
N LYS A 102 -1.20 17.88 -5.47
CA LYS A 102 -0.53 18.43 -6.65
C LYS A 102 -0.05 19.87 -6.48
N THR A 103 -0.77 20.72 -5.74
CA THR A 103 -0.37 22.14 -5.55
C THR A 103 0.90 22.32 -4.70
N ARG A 104 1.43 21.25 -4.10
CA ARG A 104 2.62 21.29 -3.23
C ARG A 104 3.85 20.61 -3.82
N ILE A 105 3.73 19.97 -4.99
CA ILE A 105 4.87 19.36 -5.69
C ILE A 105 5.10 20.20 -6.95
N PRO A 106 6.10 21.09 -6.98
CA PRO A 106 6.52 21.71 -8.24
C PRO A 106 6.97 20.59 -9.18
N GLU A 107 6.51 20.66 -10.43
CA GLU A 107 6.99 19.78 -11.50
C GLU A 107 8.52 19.79 -11.51
N SER A 108 9.14 18.63 -11.23
CA SER A 108 10.56 18.40 -11.49
C SER A 108 10.76 18.03 -12.94
#